data_AF-A0A2M8N544-F1
#
_entry.id   AF-A0A2M8N544-F1
#
_cell.length_a   1.000
_cell.length_b   1.000
_cell.length_c   1.000
_cell.angle_alpha   90.00
_cell.angle_beta   90.00
_cell.angle_gamma   90.00
#
_symmetry.space_group_name_H-M   'P 1'
#
loop_
_entity.id
_entity.type
_entity.pdbx_description
1 polymer ?
#
loop_
_entity_poly.entity_id
_entity_poly.type
_entity_poly.pdbx_seq_one_letter_code
_entity_poly.pdbx_strand_id
1 'polypeptide(L)'
;GIFLIFLMMAIRPAEAQPDWLDSINLPPGFEISIYAENVPGARSLTVGDQGIVFVGTRGEGNVYALIDANQDNYAESVRYIATGWNNPNGVAFYDGDLYVAELNRIRRFINIENTLDNPTWEMVTEDFPPETHHAWKFIA
;
A
#
# COMPACT_ATOMS: atom_id res chain seq x y z
N GLY A 1 37.96 6.73 -30.09
CA GLY A 1 37.82 7.12 -28.68
C GLY A 1 36.88 6.14 -28.01
N ILE A 2 37.32 5.49 -26.95
CA ILE A 2 36.51 4.52 -26.20
C ILE A 2 35.65 5.32 -25.22
N PHE A 3 34.34 5.29 -25.39
CA PHE A 3 33.40 5.85 -24.42
C PHE A 3 33.29 4.86 -23.25
N LEU A 4 33.92 5.18 -22.12
CA LEU A 4 33.61 4.52 -20.86
C LEU A 4 32.23 5.00 -20.41
N ILE A 5 31.24 4.11 -20.47
CA ILE A 5 29.97 4.30 -19.76
C ILE A 5 30.25 3.98 -18.30
N PHE A 6 30.32 5.02 -17.47
CA PHE A 6 30.26 4.88 -16.02
C PHE A 6 28.82 4.50 -15.66
N LEU A 7 28.59 3.21 -15.38
CA LEU A 7 27.42 2.76 -14.66
C LEU A 7 27.58 3.24 -13.20
N MET A 8 27.06 4.42 -12.87
CA MET A 8 26.86 4.81 -11.48
C MET A 8 25.73 3.94 -10.92
N MET A 9 26.07 2.77 -10.37
CA MET A 9 25.25 2.18 -9.32
C MET A 9 25.23 3.21 -8.19
N ALA A 10 24.08 3.87 -8.01
CA ALA A 10 23.84 4.64 -6.80
C ALA A 10 23.76 3.63 -5.65
N ILE A 11 24.91 3.33 -5.03
CA ILE A 11 24.95 2.62 -3.76
C ILE A 11 24.33 3.59 -2.76
N ARG A 12 23.05 3.40 -2.44
CA ARG A 12 22.46 4.06 -1.29
C ARG A 12 23.24 3.59 -0.06
N PRO A 13 23.66 4.50 0.84
CA PRO A 13 24.03 4.06 2.17
C PRO A 13 22.81 3.32 2.71
N ALA A 14 22.99 2.10 3.22
CA ALA A 14 21.95 1.42 3.95
C ALA A 14 21.52 2.38 5.07
N GLU A 15 20.34 2.98 4.94
CA GLU A 15 19.69 3.58 6.10
C GLU A 15 19.57 2.43 7.09
N ALA A 16 20.27 2.56 8.21
CA ALA A 16 20.37 1.50 9.18
C ALA A 16 18.95 1.09 9.55
N GLN A 17 18.61 -0.17 9.26
CA GLN A 17 17.33 -0.72 9.64
C GLN A 17 17.17 -0.50 11.16
N PRO A 18 15.97 -0.21 11.63
CA PRO A 18 15.80 0.09 13.04
C PRO A 18 16.22 -1.11 13.89
N ASP A 19 16.99 -0.88 14.95
CA ASP A 19 17.61 -1.95 15.78
C ASP A 19 16.62 -3.00 16.31
N TRP A 20 15.32 -2.68 16.40
CA TRP A 20 14.30 -3.64 16.80
C TRP A 20 14.09 -4.75 15.75
N LEU A 21 14.44 -4.52 14.49
CA LEU A 21 14.30 -5.51 13.42
C LEU A 21 15.21 -6.71 13.68
N ASP A 22 16.42 -6.47 14.19
CA ASP A 22 17.40 -7.51 14.59
C ASP A 22 16.91 -8.37 15.76
N SER A 23 15.88 -7.92 16.49
CA SER A 23 15.27 -8.70 17.58
C SER A 23 14.27 -9.76 17.10
N ILE A 24 13.92 -9.77 15.81
CA ILE A 24 12.99 -10.73 15.21
C ILE A 24 13.75 -11.98 14.79
N ASN A 25 13.39 -13.12 15.38
CA ASN A 25 13.96 -14.41 14.99
C ASN A 25 13.25 -14.97 13.75
N LEU A 26 14.00 -15.19 12.68
CA LEU A 26 13.51 -15.78 11.44
C LEU A 26 14.02 -17.23 11.27
N PRO A 27 13.25 -18.11 10.61
CA PRO A 27 13.74 -19.41 10.19
C PRO A 27 14.94 -19.28 9.22
N PRO A 28 15.82 -20.28 9.13
CA PRO A 28 16.92 -20.26 8.16
C PRO A 28 16.41 -20.05 6.72
N GLY A 29 17.06 -19.15 5.98
CA GLY A 29 16.72 -18.82 4.60
C GLY A 29 15.68 -17.71 4.42
N PHE A 30 15.21 -17.09 5.51
CA PHE A 30 14.34 -15.92 5.48
C PHE A 30 15.10 -14.64 5.86
N GLU A 31 14.69 -13.53 5.26
CA GLU A 31 15.16 -12.17 5.55
C GLU A 31 13.94 -11.26 5.75
N ILE A 32 14.11 -10.21 6.54
CA ILE A 32 13.12 -9.14 6.71
C ILE A 32 13.80 -7.79 6.56
N SER A 33 13.11 -6.87 5.92
CA SER A 33 13.49 -5.47 5.78
C SER A 33 12.24 -4.59 5.84
N ILE A 34 12.44 -3.30 6.12
CA ILE A 34 11.38 -2.30 5.99
C ILE A 34 11.08 -2.08 4.50
N TYR A 35 9.82 -2.31 4.09
CA TYR A 35 9.36 -2.05 2.72
C TYR A 35 8.99 -0.58 2.50
N ALA A 36 8.33 0.06 3.48
CA ALA A 36 7.91 1.45 3.39
C ALA A 36 7.82 2.07 4.79
N GLU A 37 8.10 3.36 4.88
CA GLU A 37 7.95 4.15 6.10
C GLU A 37 6.84 5.19 5.92
N ASN A 38 6.45 5.85 7.01
CA ASN A 38 5.46 6.94 6.98
C ASN A 38 4.07 6.53 6.43
N VAL A 39 3.64 5.31 6.74
CA VAL A 39 2.30 4.78 6.45
C VAL A 39 1.49 4.64 7.75
N PRO A 40 1.10 5.76 8.41
CA PRO A 40 0.43 5.70 9.69
C PRO A 40 -0.90 4.96 9.57
N GLY A 41 -1.16 4.06 10.52
CA GLY A 41 -2.41 3.29 10.52
C GLY A 41 -2.49 2.16 9.52
N ALA A 42 -1.38 1.77 8.88
CA ALA A 42 -1.33 0.65 7.95
C ALA A 42 -2.01 -0.61 8.55
N ARG A 43 -2.93 -1.21 7.79
CA ARG A 43 -3.67 -2.42 8.19
C ARG A 43 -3.63 -3.48 7.10
N SER A 44 -4.67 -3.55 6.27
CA SER A 44 -4.71 -4.51 5.16
C SER A 44 -3.91 -3.96 3.99
N LEU A 45 -3.30 -4.87 3.24
CA LEU A 45 -2.54 -4.57 2.04
C LEU A 45 -2.91 -5.55 0.93
N THR A 46 -2.78 -5.10 -0.31
CA THR A 46 -2.93 -5.91 -1.52
C THR A 46 -1.94 -5.41 -2.57
N VAL A 47 -1.50 -6.28 -3.48
CA VAL A 47 -0.50 -5.94 -4.52
C VAL A 47 -1.20 -5.88 -5.87
N GLY A 48 -1.01 -4.78 -6.59
CA GLY A 48 -1.50 -4.60 -7.97
C GLY A 48 -0.62 -5.28 -9.02
N ASP A 49 -1.09 -5.24 -10.28
CA ASP A 49 -0.41 -5.89 -11.41
C ASP A 49 0.92 -5.21 -11.76
N GLN A 50 1.08 -3.92 -11.44
CA GLN A 50 2.33 -3.17 -11.62
C GLN A 50 3.25 -3.22 -10.39
N GLY A 51 2.92 -4.03 -9.38
CA GLY A 51 3.70 -4.15 -8.14
C GLY A 51 3.44 -3.03 -7.14
N ILE A 52 2.46 -2.16 -7.38
CA ILE A 52 2.05 -1.13 -6.41
C ILE A 52 1.37 -1.82 -5.23
N VAL A 53 1.81 -1.52 -4.01
CA VAL A 53 1.17 -2.02 -2.80
C VAL A 53 0.13 -1.02 -2.33
N PHE A 54 -1.13 -1.41 -2.33
CA PHE A 54 -2.21 -0.60 -1.78
C PHE A 54 -2.45 -0.95 -0.32
N VAL A 55 -2.64 0.07 0.53
CA VAL A 55 -2.77 -0.12 1.99
C VAL A 55 -3.99 0.62 2.51
N GLY A 56 -4.89 -0.11 3.18
CA GLY A 56 -6.01 0.46 3.91
C GLY A 56 -5.66 0.82 5.35
N THR A 57 -6.48 1.68 5.96
CA THR A 57 -6.33 2.09 7.37
C THR A 57 -7.66 2.03 8.12
N ARG A 58 -7.63 2.30 9.43
CA ARG A 58 -8.84 2.40 10.25
C ARG A 58 -9.11 3.82 10.70
N GLY A 59 -8.57 4.21 11.85
CA GLY A 59 -8.88 5.50 12.47
C GLY A 59 -8.33 6.68 11.69
N GLU A 60 -7.31 6.44 10.87
CA GLU A 60 -6.64 7.42 10.03
C GLU A 60 -7.48 7.80 8.81
N GLY A 61 -8.39 6.92 8.38
CA GLY A 61 -9.32 7.21 7.30
C GLY A 61 -8.67 7.35 5.91
N ASN A 62 -7.47 6.80 5.73
CA ASN A 62 -6.68 6.91 4.50
C ASN A 62 -6.57 5.59 3.75
N VAL A 63 -6.36 5.68 2.44
CA VAL A 63 -5.89 4.59 1.59
C VAL A 63 -4.61 5.06 0.92
N TYR A 64 -3.56 4.24 0.96
CA TYR A 64 -2.26 4.54 0.40
C TYR A 64 -1.95 3.69 -0.83
N ALA A 65 -1.13 4.22 -1.73
CA ALA A 65 -0.37 3.46 -2.71
C ALA A 65 1.12 3.63 -2.40
N LEU A 66 1.83 2.52 -2.26
CA LEU A 66 3.26 2.44 -2.04
C LEU A 66 3.93 2.04 -3.35
N ILE A 67 4.84 2.86 -3.83
CA ILE A 67 5.46 2.71 -5.15
C ILE A 67 6.96 2.53 -4.96
N ASP A 68 7.43 1.34 -5.30
CA ASP A 68 8.84 0.99 -5.48
C ASP A 68 9.19 1.20 -6.96
N ALA A 69 9.81 2.33 -7.27
CA ALA A 69 10.05 2.75 -8.65
C ALA A 69 11.32 2.12 -9.23
N ASN A 70 12.27 1.71 -8.38
CA ASN A 70 13.55 1.15 -8.78
C ASN A 70 13.60 -0.39 -8.65
N GLN A 71 12.55 -1.01 -8.12
CA GLN A 71 12.38 -2.45 -7.91
C GLN A 71 13.42 -3.04 -6.95
N ASP A 72 13.83 -2.29 -5.92
CA ASP A 72 14.76 -2.75 -4.89
C ASP A 72 14.08 -3.31 -3.63
N ASN A 73 12.75 -3.45 -3.66
CA ASN A 73 11.88 -3.84 -2.55
C ASN A 73 11.81 -2.79 -1.43
N TYR A 74 11.99 -1.52 -1.77
CA TYR A 74 11.69 -0.38 -0.91
C TYR A 74 10.84 0.65 -1.68
N ALA A 75 9.66 0.97 -1.14
CA ALA A 75 8.79 1.96 -1.74
C ALA A 75 9.30 3.39 -1.49
N GLU A 76 9.80 4.05 -2.53
CA GLU A 76 10.21 5.46 -2.44
C GLU A 76 9.05 6.43 -2.22
N SER A 77 7.85 6.07 -2.67
CA SER A 77 6.72 6.99 -2.68
C SER A 77 5.53 6.41 -1.97
N VAL A 78 5.01 7.17 -1.00
CA VAL A 78 3.73 6.93 -0.33
C VAL A 78 2.74 7.98 -0.85
N ARG A 79 1.75 7.55 -1.63
CA ARG A 79 0.69 8.41 -2.16
C ARG A 79 -0.62 8.17 -1.44
N TYR A 80 -1.35 9.25 -1.16
CA TYR A 80 -2.73 9.17 -0.67
C TYR A 80 -3.68 8.96 -1.84
N ILE A 81 -4.41 7.85 -1.84
CA ILE A 81 -5.46 7.52 -2.81
C ILE A 81 -6.83 8.00 -2.30
N ALA A 82 -7.03 7.92 -0.98
CA ALA A 82 -8.21 8.46 -0.31
C ALA A 82 -7.81 9.03 1.06
N THR A 83 -8.56 10.03 1.53
CA THR A 83 -8.40 10.64 2.85
C THR A 83 -9.76 10.94 3.48
N GLY A 84 -9.84 10.87 4.81
CA GLY A 84 -11.07 11.18 5.56
C GLY A 84 -12.21 10.18 5.37
N TRP A 85 -11.93 8.97 4.87
CA TRP A 85 -12.92 7.90 4.69
C TRP A 85 -13.21 7.17 6.00
N ASN A 86 -14.36 6.49 6.08
CA ASN A 86 -14.80 5.87 7.32
C ASN A 86 -14.26 4.45 7.48
N ASN A 87 -13.11 4.32 8.15
CA ASN A 87 -12.43 3.05 8.38
C ASN A 87 -12.20 2.24 7.08
N PRO A 88 -11.49 2.79 6.07
CA PRO A 88 -11.21 2.12 4.81
C PRO A 88 -10.15 1.02 4.98
N ASN A 89 -10.50 -0.04 5.72
CA ASN A 89 -9.55 -1.05 6.18
C ASN A 89 -9.23 -2.07 5.09
N GLY A 90 -10.25 -2.74 4.56
CA GLY A 90 -10.07 -3.83 3.61
C GLY A 90 -9.76 -3.29 2.22
N VAL A 91 -8.72 -3.80 1.58
CA VAL A 91 -8.34 -3.44 0.21
C VAL A 91 -8.15 -4.72 -0.59
N ALA A 92 -8.60 -4.73 -1.84
CA ALA A 92 -8.31 -5.83 -2.77
C ALA A 92 -8.15 -5.31 -4.18
N PHE A 93 -7.19 -5.87 -4.89
CA PHE A 93 -6.95 -5.55 -6.29
C PHE A 93 -7.54 -6.65 -7.19
N TYR A 94 -8.28 -6.26 -8.21
CA TYR A 94 -8.84 -7.20 -9.18
C TYR A 94 -9.10 -6.52 -10.52
N ASP A 95 -8.51 -7.07 -11.60
CA ASP A 95 -8.73 -6.65 -12.99
C ASP A 95 -8.50 -5.15 -13.21
N GLY A 96 -7.38 -4.62 -12.70
CA GLY A 96 -7.03 -3.20 -12.79
C GLY A 96 -7.69 -2.29 -11.74
N ASP A 97 -8.70 -2.78 -11.04
CA ASP A 97 -9.47 -1.99 -10.08
C ASP A 97 -9.03 -2.25 -8.63
N LEU A 98 -9.11 -1.21 -7.80
CA LEU A 98 -8.91 -1.32 -6.35
C LEU A 98 -10.24 -1.18 -5.62
N TYR A 99 -10.62 -2.25 -4.93
CA TYR A 99 -11.79 -2.28 -4.05
C TYR A 99 -11.37 -1.89 -2.65
N VAL A 100 -12.16 -1.02 -2.02
CA VAL A 100 -11.94 -0.55 -0.65
C VAL A 100 -13.21 -0.76 0.15
N ALA A 101 -13.13 -1.60 1.19
CA ALA A 101 -14.20 -1.73 2.17
C ALA A 101 -14.01 -0.75 3.32
N GLU A 102 -14.96 0.17 3.40
CA GLU A 102 -15.22 1.00 4.56
C GLU A 102 -16.11 0.23 5.56
N LEU A 103 -16.40 0.85 6.70
CA LEU A 103 -17.28 0.28 7.73
C LEU A 103 -18.62 -0.22 7.15
N ASN A 104 -19.27 0.62 6.35
CA ASN A 104 -20.65 0.42 5.92
C ASN A 104 -20.83 0.35 4.39
N ARG A 105 -19.75 0.27 3.62
CA ARG A 105 -19.82 0.29 2.15
C ARG A 105 -18.56 -0.26 1.48
N ILE A 106 -18.67 -0.53 0.18
CA ILE A 106 -17.53 -0.80 -0.69
C ILE A 106 -17.52 0.24 -1.81
N ARG A 107 -16.35 0.84 -2.01
CA ARG A 107 -16.04 1.66 -3.19
C ARG A 107 -15.02 0.94 -4.06
N ARG A 108 -15.08 1.20 -5.36
CA ARG A 108 -14.14 0.67 -6.34
C ARG A 108 -13.48 1.81 -7.08
N PHE A 109 -12.16 1.89 -7.01
CA PHE A 109 -11.35 2.76 -7.87
C PHE A 109 -11.10 2.07 -9.20
N ILE A 110 -11.43 2.77 -10.30
CA ILE A 110 -11.34 2.21 -11.65
C ILE A 110 -9.92 2.40 -12.20
N ASN A 111 -9.32 1.32 -12.68
CA ASN A 111 -8.01 1.33 -13.33
C ASN A 111 -6.96 2.10 -12.50
N ILE A 112 -6.83 1.75 -11.22
CA ILE A 112 -6.19 2.61 -10.21
C ILE A 112 -4.71 2.87 -10.51
N GLU A 113 -3.99 1.88 -11.01
CA GLU A 113 -2.54 1.99 -11.28
C GLU A 113 -2.24 3.01 -12.39
N ASN A 114 -3.20 3.26 -13.27
CA ASN A 114 -3.08 4.24 -14.35
C ASN A 114 -3.73 5.59 -14.02
N THR A 115 -4.32 5.74 -12.83
CA THR A 115 -5.08 6.94 -12.44
C THR A 115 -4.65 7.53 -11.09
N LEU A 116 -3.48 7.15 -10.57
CA LEU A 116 -2.98 7.57 -9.24
C LEU A 116 -2.96 9.10 -9.01
N ASP A 117 -2.77 9.91 -10.05
CA ASP A 117 -2.75 11.38 -9.94
C ASP A 117 -4.15 11.99 -9.76
N ASN A 118 -5.19 11.30 -10.25
CA ASN A 118 -6.58 11.72 -10.14
C ASN A 118 -7.50 10.49 -10.09
N PRO A 119 -7.48 9.74 -8.98
CA PRO A 119 -8.19 8.47 -8.89
C PRO A 119 -9.70 8.71 -8.87
N THR A 120 -10.43 7.96 -9.68
CA THR A 120 -11.90 7.99 -9.71
C THR A 120 -12.45 6.71 -9.12
N TRP A 121 -13.56 6.83 -8.38
CA TRP A 121 -14.21 5.69 -7.75
C TRP A 121 -15.72 5.72 -7.96
N GLU A 122 -16.32 4.55 -7.84
CA GLU A 122 -17.76 4.36 -7.83
C GLU A 122 -18.20 3.51 -6.62
N MET A 123 -19.49 3.61 -6.29
CA MET A 123 -20.10 2.82 -5.22
C MET A 123 -20.40 1.42 -5.73
N VAL A 124 -19.88 0.39 -5.05
CA VAL A 124 -20.24 -1.01 -5.34
C VAL A 124 -21.48 -1.40 -4.53
N THR A 125 -21.49 -1.08 -3.24
CA THR A 125 -22.63 -1.25 -2.33
C THR A 125 -22.45 -0.34 -1.12
N GLU A 126 -23.55 0.09 -0.51
CA GLU A 126 -23.60 0.79 0.78
C GLU A 126 -24.57 0.14 1.76
N ASP A 127 -24.93 -1.11 1.50
CA ASP A 127 -25.99 -1.84 2.22
C ASP A 127 -25.49 -2.51 3.50
N PHE A 128 -24.24 -2.23 3.91
CA PHE A 128 -23.72 -2.84 5.12
C PHE A 128 -24.30 -2.15 6.36
N PRO A 129 -24.61 -2.93 7.41
CA PRO A 129 -25.17 -2.38 8.63
C PRO A 129 -24.28 -1.27 9.23
N PRO A 130 -24.86 -0.17 9.73
CA PRO A 130 -24.10 1.01 10.17
C PRO A 130 -23.45 0.85 11.56
N GLU A 131 -23.71 -0.25 12.27
CA GLU A 131 -23.18 -0.50 13.60
C GLU A 131 -21.65 -0.51 13.58
N THR A 132 -21.03 0.10 14.59
CA THR A 132 -19.58 0.37 14.60
C THR A 132 -18.78 -0.65 15.41
N HIS A 133 -19.43 -1.42 16.29
CA HIS A 133 -18.77 -2.41 17.13
C HIS A 133 -18.34 -3.63 16.28
N HIS A 134 -17.03 -3.77 16.06
CA HIS A 134 -16.41 -4.84 15.26
C HIS A 134 -16.79 -4.89 13.78
N ALA A 135 -17.27 -3.79 13.19
CA ALA A 135 -17.74 -3.78 11.80
C ALA A 135 -16.65 -3.49 10.74
N TRP A 136 -15.37 -3.49 11.12
CA TRP A 136 -14.28 -3.34 10.16
C TRP A 136 -14.32 -4.52 9.17
N LYS A 137 -14.14 -4.19 7.89
CA LYS A 137 -14.21 -5.15 6.80
C LYS A 137 -12.82 -5.48 6.30
N PHE A 138 -12.64 -6.72 5.88
CA PHE A 138 -11.45 -7.21 5.20
C PHE A 138 -11.84 -7.59 3.76
N ILE A 139 -10.96 -7.27 2.81
CA ILE A 139 -10.96 -7.78 1.44
C ILE A 139 -9.49 -8.16 1.14
N ALA A 140 -9.29 -9.14 0.27
CA ALA A 140 -8.10 -9.97 0.09
C ALA A 140 -6.76 -9.27 -0.21
#